data_AF-A0AAN0K080-F1
#
_entry.id   AF-A0AAN0K080-F1
#
_cell.length_a   1.000
_cell.length_b   1.000
_cell.length_c   1.000
_cell.angle_alpha   90.00
_cell.angle_beta   90.00
_cell.angle_gamma   90.00
#
_symmetry.space_group_name_H-M   'P 1'
#
loop_
_entity.id
_entity.type
_entity.pdbx_description
1 polymer ?
#
loop_
_entity_poly.entity_id
_entity_poly.type
_entity_poly.pdbx_seq_one_letter_code
_entity_poly.pdbx_strand_id
1 'polypeptide(L)'
;MSAHLINKVTRDRSLSTHPHPLLTNDEIIEILSFCSSIDVTIQSDAHQLLTSYYVASRRLRGSDTPLTALNTLISLSVSHAKLNLQNIATINDSLLSILIYEQSLIHRYGHSALYIKPFLHFKEQDSIINFDHYMKEFSVQVHSFINSHSSNVHIQTEE
;
A
#
# COMPACT_ATOMS: atom_id res chain seq x y z
N MET A 1 -24.95 -3.06 2.34
CA MET A 1 -24.21 -4.20 2.91
C MET A 1 -25.05 -4.82 4.01
N SER A 2 -25.33 -6.12 3.97
CA SER A 2 -26.02 -6.77 5.08
C SER A 2 -25.10 -6.80 6.29
N ALA A 3 -25.52 -6.24 7.44
CA ALA A 3 -24.77 -6.27 8.70
C ALA A 3 -24.39 -7.71 9.13
N HIS A 4 -25.05 -8.71 8.55
CA HIS A 4 -24.76 -10.12 8.72
C HIS A 4 -23.37 -10.53 8.18
N LEU A 5 -22.94 -10.00 7.02
CA LEU A 5 -21.66 -10.39 6.39
C LEU A 5 -20.45 -9.85 7.14
N ILE A 6 -20.50 -8.58 7.58
CA ILE A 6 -19.45 -8.00 8.43
C ILE A 6 -19.35 -8.79 9.74
N ASN A 7 -20.49 -9.12 10.35
CA ASN A 7 -20.51 -9.90 11.59
C ASN A 7 -20.01 -11.33 11.41
N LYS A 8 -20.26 -11.96 10.25
CA LYS A 8 -19.74 -13.30 9.91
C LYS A 8 -18.21 -13.28 9.87
N VAL A 9 -17.61 -12.33 9.14
CA VAL A 9 -16.16 -12.16 9.05
C VAL A 9 -15.51 -11.80 10.39
N THR A 10 -16.20 -11.02 11.23
CA THR A 10 -15.65 -10.54 12.51
C THR A 10 -15.75 -11.60 13.62
N ARG A 11 -16.76 -12.49 13.58
CA ARG A 11 -16.99 -13.54 14.60
C ARG A 11 -16.09 -14.76 14.44
N ASP A 12 -15.67 -15.10 13.23
CA ASP A 12 -14.85 -16.30 12.97
C ASP A 12 -13.35 -16.14 13.27
N ARG A 13 -12.90 -14.97 13.77
CA ARG A 13 -11.49 -14.78 14.17
C ARG A 13 -11.00 -15.72 15.29
N SER A 14 -11.88 -16.48 15.95
CA SER A 14 -11.53 -17.34 17.08
C SER A 14 -11.27 -18.82 16.76
N LEU A 15 -11.48 -19.33 15.53
CA LEU A 15 -11.34 -20.78 15.25
C LEU A 15 -10.63 -21.08 13.92
N SER A 16 -9.31 -21.26 14.01
CA SER A 16 -8.36 -21.69 12.97
C SER A 16 -8.52 -23.16 12.51
N THR A 17 -9.72 -23.74 12.55
CA THR A 17 -9.90 -25.19 12.27
C THR A 17 -11.15 -25.50 11.46
N HIS A 18 -11.36 -24.82 10.32
CA HIS A 18 -12.47 -25.18 9.42
C HIS A 18 -11.99 -25.65 8.04
N PRO A 19 -12.49 -26.80 7.54
CA PRO A 19 -12.11 -27.40 6.26
C PRO A 19 -12.78 -26.73 5.04
N HIS A 20 -13.46 -25.58 5.23
CA HIS A 20 -14.17 -24.85 4.18
C HIS A 20 -13.76 -23.38 4.20
N PRO A 21 -13.71 -22.69 3.04
CA PRO A 21 -13.39 -21.28 2.97
C PRO A 21 -14.38 -20.46 3.79
N LEU A 22 -13.87 -19.54 4.63
CA LEU A 22 -14.65 -18.67 5.51
C LEU A 22 -15.69 -17.80 4.76
N LEU A 23 -15.46 -17.56 3.46
CA LEU A 23 -16.31 -16.77 2.59
C LEU A 23 -16.54 -17.50 1.27
N THR A 24 -17.76 -17.42 0.75
CA THR A 24 -18.06 -17.89 -0.62
C THR A 24 -17.62 -16.84 -1.65
N ASN A 25 -17.48 -17.25 -2.91
CA ASN A 25 -17.15 -16.31 -4.00
C ASN A 25 -18.19 -15.19 -4.15
N ASP A 26 -19.48 -15.51 -3.98
CA ASP A 26 -20.56 -14.52 -4.06
C ASP A 26 -20.45 -13.49 -2.93
N GLU A 27 -20.11 -13.94 -1.72
CA GLU A 27 -19.88 -13.06 -0.56
C GLU A 27 -18.66 -12.15 -0.78
N ILE A 28 -17.57 -12.68 -1.37
CA ILE A 28 -16.40 -11.88 -1.73
C ILE A 28 -16.77 -10.82 -2.78
N ILE A 29 -17.53 -11.18 -3.81
CA ILE A 29 -17.98 -10.25 -4.85
C ILE A 29 -18.86 -9.15 -4.24
N GLU A 30 -19.78 -9.48 -3.34
CA GLU A 30 -20.61 -8.50 -2.65
C GLU A 30 -19.76 -7.52 -1.83
N ILE A 31 -18.79 -8.04 -1.06
CA ILE A 31 -17.89 -7.23 -0.25
C ILE A 31 -17.04 -6.31 -1.14
N LEU A 32 -16.42 -6.84 -2.19
CA LEU A 32 -15.58 -6.05 -3.10
C LEU A 32 -16.39 -4.99 -3.86
N SER A 33 -17.62 -5.32 -4.27
CA SER A 33 -18.55 -4.37 -4.89
C SER A 33 -18.84 -3.22 -3.93
N PHE A 34 -19.14 -3.52 -2.66
CA PHE A 34 -19.32 -2.49 -1.65
C PHE A 34 -18.06 -1.63 -1.46
N CYS A 35 -16.89 -2.25 -1.22
CA CYS A 35 -15.63 -1.52 -1.02
C CYS A 35 -15.32 -0.60 -2.21
N SER A 36 -15.59 -1.06 -3.43
CA SER A 36 -15.36 -0.27 -4.65
C SER A 36 -16.20 1.01 -4.71
N SER A 37 -17.41 0.98 -4.14
CA SER A 37 -18.37 2.09 -4.12
C SER A 37 -18.02 3.19 -3.10
N ILE A 38 -17.12 2.93 -2.16
CA ILE A 38 -16.69 3.91 -1.17
C ILE A 38 -15.93 5.03 -1.88
N ASP A 39 -16.34 6.27 -1.64
CA ASP A 39 -15.58 7.44 -2.06
C ASP A 39 -14.45 7.70 -1.05
N VAL A 40 -13.22 7.75 -1.55
CA VAL A 40 -12.02 7.83 -0.73
C VAL A 40 -11.18 9.01 -1.18
N THR A 41 -10.96 9.92 -0.23
CA THR A 41 -10.02 11.02 -0.39
C THR A 41 -8.65 10.62 0.12
N ILE A 42 -7.59 11.26 -0.36
CA ILE A 42 -6.23 11.01 0.13
C ILE A 42 -5.78 12.14 1.05
N GLN A 43 -5.21 11.79 2.20
CA GLN A 43 -4.61 12.77 3.10
C GLN A 43 -3.44 13.49 2.40
N SER A 44 -3.29 14.79 2.64
CA SER A 44 -2.23 15.62 2.02
C SER A 44 -0.84 15.01 2.21
N ASP A 45 -0.50 14.61 3.43
CA ASP A 45 0.83 14.03 3.75
C ASP A 45 1.05 12.69 3.04
N ALA A 46 0.00 11.88 2.91
CA ALA A 46 0.03 10.60 2.20
C ALA A 46 0.28 10.83 0.69
N HIS A 47 -0.41 11.78 0.09
CA HIS A 47 -0.20 12.18 -1.30
C HIS A 47 1.21 12.75 -1.53
N GLN A 48 1.71 13.58 -0.60
CA GLN A 48 3.06 14.13 -0.66
C GLN A 48 4.12 13.03 -0.58
N LEU A 49 3.92 12.02 0.27
CA LEU A 49 4.81 10.87 0.39
C LEU A 49 4.92 10.11 -0.95
N LEU A 50 3.78 9.80 -1.59
CA LEU A 50 3.75 9.10 -2.89
C LEU A 50 4.43 9.93 -3.99
N THR A 51 4.15 11.23 -4.03
CA THR A 51 4.75 12.14 -5.01
C THR A 51 6.26 12.25 -4.83
N SER A 52 6.72 12.40 -3.58
CA SER A 52 8.15 12.51 -3.26
C SER A 52 8.90 11.22 -3.57
N TYR A 53 8.30 10.07 -3.25
CA TYR A 53 8.84 8.77 -3.63
C TYR A 53 8.91 8.59 -5.16
N TYR A 54 7.85 8.97 -5.89
CA TYR A 54 7.85 8.91 -7.36
C TYR A 54 8.98 9.75 -7.97
N VAL A 55 9.17 10.99 -7.49
CA VAL A 55 10.24 11.87 -7.97
C VAL A 55 11.61 11.27 -7.67
N ALA A 56 11.85 10.81 -6.44
CA ALA A 56 13.10 10.14 -6.05
C ALA A 56 13.37 8.90 -6.93
N SER A 57 12.34 8.08 -7.14
CA SER A 57 12.36 6.91 -8.03
C SER A 57 12.75 7.29 -9.46
N ARG A 58 12.09 8.31 -10.03
CA ARG A 58 12.34 8.75 -11.42
C ARG A 58 13.72 9.36 -11.57
N ARG A 59 14.26 10.02 -10.54
CA ARG A 59 15.64 10.53 -10.54
C ARG A 59 16.66 9.39 -10.57
N LEU A 60 16.45 8.35 -9.77
CA LEU A 60 17.37 7.20 -9.73
C LEU A 60 17.26 6.30 -10.98
N ARG A 61 16.02 6.00 -11.40
CA ARG A 61 15.74 5.00 -12.45
C ARG A 61 15.48 5.61 -13.83
N GLY A 62 15.37 6.93 -13.93
CA GLY A 62 15.13 7.64 -15.18
C GLY A 62 13.87 7.16 -15.91
N SER A 63 14.06 6.76 -17.17
CA SER A 63 13.00 6.29 -18.08
C SER A 63 12.30 5.02 -17.59
N ASP A 64 12.92 4.23 -16.72
CA ASP A 64 12.39 2.94 -16.27
C ASP A 64 11.25 3.07 -15.26
N THR A 65 11.01 4.27 -14.72
CA THR A 65 9.83 4.58 -13.90
C THR A 65 8.71 5.11 -14.81
N PRO A 66 7.64 4.37 -15.11
CA PRO A 66 6.59 4.83 -16.02
C PRO A 66 5.95 6.15 -15.58
N LEU A 67 5.47 6.96 -16.53
CA LEU A 67 4.73 8.20 -16.22
C LEU A 67 3.46 7.91 -15.41
N THR A 68 2.87 6.72 -15.60
CA THR A 68 1.69 6.24 -14.88
C THR A 68 1.98 5.74 -13.47
N ALA A 69 3.24 5.61 -13.05
CA ALA A 69 3.59 5.01 -11.77
C ALA A 69 2.99 5.76 -10.58
N LEU A 70 2.94 7.09 -10.61
CA LEU A 70 2.30 7.89 -9.56
C LEU A 70 0.80 7.59 -9.46
N ASN A 71 0.10 7.51 -10.60
CA ASN A 71 -1.32 7.16 -10.63
C ASN A 71 -1.56 5.74 -10.12
N THR A 72 -0.67 4.80 -10.43
CA THR A 72 -0.73 3.43 -9.90
C THR A 72 -0.57 3.42 -8.38
N LEU A 73 0.40 4.17 -7.84
CA LEU A 73 0.62 4.28 -6.40
C LEU A 73 -0.59 4.89 -5.68
N ILE A 74 -1.14 5.98 -6.22
CA ILE A 74 -2.34 6.61 -5.66
C ILE A 74 -3.52 5.65 -5.69
N SER A 75 -3.74 4.97 -6.82
CA SER A 75 -4.82 3.98 -6.98
C SER A 75 -4.69 2.81 -6.00
N LEU A 76 -3.46 2.31 -5.76
CA LEU A 76 -3.20 1.25 -4.78
C LEU A 76 -3.49 1.73 -3.36
N SER A 77 -3.01 2.92 -2.97
CA SER A 77 -3.28 3.50 -1.65
C SER A 77 -4.78 3.70 -1.40
N VAL A 78 -5.50 4.24 -2.39
CA VAL A 78 -6.96 4.41 -2.32
C VAL A 78 -7.67 3.07 -2.24
N SER A 79 -7.25 2.09 -3.04
CA SER A 79 -7.86 0.75 -3.01
C SER A 79 -7.66 0.05 -1.66
N HIS A 80 -6.50 0.22 -1.03
CA HIS A 80 -6.25 -0.31 0.31
C HIS A 80 -7.14 0.33 1.37
N ALA A 81 -7.32 1.66 1.33
CA ALA A 81 -8.26 2.35 2.21
C ALA A 81 -9.71 1.89 1.99
N LYS A 82 -10.13 1.66 0.73
CA LYS A 82 -11.45 1.07 0.39
C LYS A 82 -11.63 -0.32 1.00
N LEU A 83 -10.63 -1.18 0.91
CA LEU A 83 -10.65 -2.52 1.52
C LEU A 83 -10.72 -2.46 3.05
N ASN A 84 -10.14 -1.42 3.65
CA ASN A 84 -10.24 -1.14 5.09
C ASN A 84 -11.54 -0.41 5.48
N LEU A 85 -12.48 -0.22 4.54
CA LEU A 85 -13.74 0.48 4.74
C LEU A 85 -13.57 1.92 5.23
N GLN A 86 -12.47 2.57 4.86
CA GLN A 86 -12.15 3.95 5.21
C GLN A 86 -12.51 4.90 4.07
N ASN A 87 -12.84 6.14 4.41
CA ASN A 87 -13.10 7.24 3.46
C ASN A 87 -11.88 8.16 3.23
N ILE A 88 -10.79 7.92 3.96
CA ILE A 88 -9.54 8.68 3.87
C ILE A 88 -8.38 7.69 3.78
N ALA A 89 -7.57 7.80 2.73
CA ALA A 89 -6.31 7.09 2.62
C ALA A 89 -5.21 7.82 3.41
N THR A 90 -4.58 7.07 4.30
CA THR A 90 -3.58 7.52 5.26
C THR A 90 -2.16 7.30 4.76
N ILE A 91 -1.18 7.78 5.52
CA ILE A 91 0.25 7.53 5.26
C ILE A 91 0.56 6.03 5.21
N ASN A 92 -0.09 5.21 6.05
CA ASN A 92 0.14 3.76 6.08
C ASN A 92 -0.32 3.09 4.79
N ASP A 93 -1.44 3.52 4.23
CA ASP A 93 -1.94 3.03 2.93
C ASP A 93 -0.96 3.38 1.80
N SER A 94 -0.38 4.57 1.85
CA SER A 94 0.63 5.02 0.90
C SER A 94 1.96 4.27 1.05
N LEU A 95 2.42 4.01 2.28
CA LEU A 95 3.59 3.17 2.52
C LEU A 95 3.38 1.75 1.99
N LEU A 96 2.22 1.14 2.24
CA LEU A 96 1.90 -0.17 1.72
C LEU A 96 1.89 -0.18 0.19
N SER A 97 1.33 0.86 -0.42
CA SER A 97 1.36 1.00 -1.88
C SER A 97 2.78 1.06 -2.44
N ILE A 98 3.68 1.82 -1.80
CA ILE A 98 5.10 1.88 -2.21
C ILE A 98 5.74 0.50 -2.07
N LEU A 99 5.44 -0.20 -0.99
CA LEU A 99 5.96 -1.54 -0.76
C LEU A 99 5.54 -2.52 -1.86
N ILE A 100 4.25 -2.60 -2.16
CA ILE A 100 3.70 -3.47 -3.22
C ILE A 100 4.34 -3.13 -4.58
N TYR A 101 4.50 -1.83 -4.85
CA TYR A 101 5.12 -1.36 -6.08
C TYR A 101 6.60 -1.78 -6.18
N GLU A 102 7.39 -1.59 -5.12
CA GLU A 102 8.80 -2.02 -5.09
C GLU A 102 8.94 -3.54 -5.17
N GLN A 103 8.05 -4.31 -4.54
CA GLN A 103 8.03 -5.76 -4.72
C GLN A 103 7.78 -6.12 -6.19
N SER A 104 6.86 -5.42 -6.87
CA SER A 104 6.62 -5.62 -8.30
C SER A 104 7.85 -5.29 -9.16
N LEU A 105 8.60 -4.24 -8.79
CA LEU A 105 9.86 -3.89 -9.45
C LEU A 105 10.95 -4.94 -9.23
N ILE A 106 11.08 -5.49 -8.02
CA ILE A 106 12.02 -6.58 -7.73
C ILE A 106 11.69 -7.80 -8.58
N HIS A 107 10.41 -8.18 -8.67
CA HIS A 107 10.01 -9.33 -9.49
C HIS A 107 10.27 -9.10 -10.98
N ARG A 108 10.26 -7.86 -11.45
CA ARG A 108 10.50 -7.51 -12.85
C ARG A 108 11.98 -7.34 -13.20
N TYR A 109 12.75 -6.68 -12.34
CA TYR A 109 14.13 -6.25 -12.63
C TYR A 109 15.19 -6.94 -11.75
N GLY A 110 14.77 -7.72 -10.75
CA GLY A 110 15.65 -8.44 -9.83
C GLY A 110 16.18 -7.61 -8.65
N HIS A 111 15.90 -6.30 -8.60
CA HIS A 111 16.36 -5.42 -7.53
C HIS A 111 15.37 -4.28 -7.23
N SER A 112 15.49 -3.70 -6.03
CA SER A 112 14.75 -2.51 -5.57
C SER A 112 15.71 -1.34 -5.35
N ALA A 113 15.24 -0.12 -5.59
CA ALA A 113 15.97 1.09 -5.24
C ALA A 113 16.14 1.28 -3.72
N LEU A 114 15.20 0.73 -2.95
CA LEU A 114 15.19 0.73 -1.50
C LEU A 114 15.99 -0.44 -0.92
N TYR A 115 16.63 -1.27 -1.76
CA TYR A 115 17.32 -2.49 -1.36
C TYR A 115 16.47 -3.43 -0.49
N ILE A 116 15.14 -3.39 -0.64
CA ILE A 116 14.28 -4.30 0.11
C ILE A 116 14.47 -5.73 -0.38
N LYS A 117 14.44 -6.67 0.55
CA LYS A 117 14.43 -8.09 0.24
C LYS A 117 13.06 -8.46 -0.35
N PRO A 118 12.99 -9.37 -1.35
CA PRO A 118 11.72 -9.94 -1.77
C PRO A 118 10.99 -10.55 -0.56
N PHE A 119 9.70 -10.28 -0.43
CA PHE A 119 8.91 -10.83 0.67
C PHE A 119 8.84 -12.36 0.56
N LEU A 120 9.33 -13.06 1.61
CA LEU A 120 9.08 -14.47 1.80
C LEU A 120 7.80 -14.62 2.63
N HIS A 121 6.89 -15.48 2.14
CA HIS A 121 5.64 -15.88 2.77
C HIS A 121 5.73 -15.90 4.31
N PHE A 122 4.98 -15.01 4.97
CA PHE A 122 4.87 -15.01 6.42
C PHE A 122 4.16 -16.28 6.90
N LYS A 123 4.71 -16.95 7.92
CA LYS A 123 3.99 -18.02 8.64
C LYS A 123 2.98 -17.38 9.59
N GLU A 124 1.77 -17.94 9.62
CA GLU A 124 0.51 -17.26 9.98
C GLU A 124 0.47 -16.58 11.37
N GLN A 125 1.03 -17.17 12.44
CA GLN A 125 0.83 -16.63 13.80
C GLN A 125 1.77 -15.49 14.23
N ASP A 126 3.05 -15.48 13.82
CA ASP A 126 4.00 -14.40 14.16
C ASP A 126 3.98 -13.26 13.12
N SER A 127 3.11 -13.37 12.13
CA SER A 127 3.14 -12.57 10.90
C SER A 127 2.82 -11.08 11.11
N ILE A 128 1.82 -10.77 11.93
CA ILE A 128 1.26 -9.40 12.00
C ILE A 128 2.17 -8.46 12.76
N ILE A 129 2.64 -8.84 13.95
CA ILE A 129 3.54 -7.99 14.76
C ILE A 129 4.86 -7.76 14.04
N ASN A 130 5.39 -8.80 13.38
CA ASN A 130 6.59 -8.69 12.58
C ASN A 130 6.37 -7.79 11.34
N PHE A 131 5.18 -7.85 10.74
CA PHE A 131 4.82 -6.96 9.64
C PHE A 131 4.73 -5.50 10.09
N ASP A 132 4.10 -5.21 11.24
CA ASP A 132 4.03 -3.86 11.79
C ASP A 132 5.42 -3.30 12.10
N HIS A 133 6.30 -4.12 12.69
CA HIS A 133 7.68 -3.75 12.92
C HIS A 133 8.41 -3.46 11.60
N TYR A 134 8.29 -4.36 10.62
CA TYR A 134 8.84 -4.17 9.29
C TYR A 134 8.34 -2.89 8.63
N MET A 135 7.05 -2.59 8.72
CA MET A 135 6.47 -1.38 8.11
C MET A 135 7.03 -0.09 8.73
N LYS A 136 7.37 -0.10 10.03
CA LYS A 136 8.06 1.01 10.68
C LYS A 136 9.48 1.18 10.14
N GLU A 137 10.24 0.09 10.02
CA GLU A 137 11.59 0.14 9.42
C GLU A 137 11.54 0.59 7.97
N PHE A 138 10.59 0.06 7.20
CA PHE A 138 10.36 0.42 5.81
C PHE A 138 10.01 1.90 5.66
N SER A 139 9.20 2.46 6.57
CA SER A 139 8.91 3.90 6.60
C SER A 139 10.20 4.72 6.72
N VAL A 140 11.11 4.35 7.63
CA VAL A 140 12.41 5.03 7.78
C VAL A 140 13.24 4.93 6.51
N GLN A 141 13.27 3.77 5.87
CA GLN A 141 13.99 3.55 4.60
C GLN A 141 13.42 4.42 3.47
N VAL A 142 12.11 4.49 3.32
CA VAL A 142 11.45 5.34 2.31
C VAL A 142 11.79 6.81 2.53
N HIS A 143 11.71 7.31 3.77
CA HIS A 143 12.05 8.71 4.06
C HIS A 143 13.54 9.00 3.80
N SER A 144 14.44 8.09 4.18
CA SER A 144 15.87 8.22 3.88
C SER A 144 16.15 8.23 2.37
N PHE A 145 15.48 7.37 1.61
CA PHE A 145 15.56 7.33 0.16
C PHE A 145 15.07 8.61 -0.49
N ILE A 146 13.90 9.11 -0.07
CA ILE A 146 13.36 10.38 -0.56
C ILE A 146 14.37 11.49 -0.26
N ASN A 147 14.84 11.60 0.98
CA ASN A 147 15.75 12.66 1.39
C ASN A 147 17.06 12.65 0.58
N SER A 148 17.66 11.47 0.38
CA SER A 148 18.90 11.31 -0.41
C SER A 148 18.75 11.66 -1.88
N HIS A 149 17.53 11.61 -2.43
CA HIS A 149 17.25 11.91 -3.84
C HIS A 149 16.40 13.17 -4.01
N SER A 150 16.13 13.93 -2.93
CA SER A 150 15.24 15.09 -2.92
C SER A 150 15.90 16.40 -3.34
N SER A 151 17.21 16.45 -3.59
CA SER A 151 17.99 17.67 -3.89
C SER A 151 17.19 18.75 -4.64
N ASN A 152 16.87 19.82 -3.89
CA ASN A 152 16.27 21.12 -4.20
C ASN A 152 15.30 21.21 -5.39
N VAL A 153 14.00 21.04 -5.12
CA VAL A 153 12.99 21.81 -5.85
C VAL A 153 12.69 23.05 -5.01
N HIS A 154 13.52 24.09 -5.15
CA HIS A 154 13.09 25.44 -4.79
C HIS A 154 12.08 25.84 -5.87
N ILE A 155 10.79 25.63 -5.59
CA ILE A 155 9.73 26.22 -6.39
C ILE A 155 9.84 27.73 -6.12
N GLN A 156 10.56 28.44 -6.99
CA GLN A 156 10.42 29.88 -7.09
C GLN A 156 8.97 30.15 -7.46
N THR A 157 8.18 30.54 -6.47
CA THR A 157 6.91 31.24 -6.70
C THR A 157 7.33 32.65 -7.13
N GLU A 158 7.38 32.90 -8.44
CA GLU A 158 7.45 34.27 -8.95
C GLU A 158 6.10 34.95 -8.66
N GLU A 159 6.22 36.16 -8.12
CA GLU A 159 5.15 37.11 -7.76
C GLU A 159 4.27 37.52 -8.95
#